data_AF-A0A0Q6E5J0-F1
#
_entry.id   AF-A0A0Q6E5J0-F1
#
_cell.length_a   1.000
_cell.length_b   1.000
_cell.length_c   1.000
_cell.angle_alpha   90.00
_cell.angle_beta   90.00
_cell.angle_gamma   90.00
#
_symmetry.space_group_name_H-M   'P 1'
#
loop_
_entity.id
_entity.type
_entity.pdbx_description
1 polymer ?
#
loop_
_entity_poly.entity_id
_entity_poly.type
_entity_poly.pdbx_seq_one_letter_code
_entity_poly.pdbx_strand_id
1 'polypeptide(L)'
;MPSLYVFDAYGTLFDTSAAVARQAADFGEEGRRLADIWRRKQLEYSWVRSLMKDRSRTFWDLTEDALDFALAKVPAIDRSMREGLLEAYRDLDTFEEVPSVLRTLKDQGARLAILSNGSVAMLERAIRSAKLDTLIDRVFSAEDAGTFKTAPEIYELATTAYRLYPSAVSFQSSNRWDIAGAGRFGFSTVWINRGGEPDEYRDLPPRAILPDLTGLPALG
;
A
#
# COMPACT_ATOMS: atom_id res chain seq x y z
N MET A 1 -24.20 0.94 -2.96
CA MET A 1 -23.26 -0.07 -2.43
C MET A 1 -22.39 -0.65 -3.53
N PRO A 2 -21.09 -0.31 -3.54
CA PRO A 2 -20.08 -0.97 -4.38
C PRO A 2 -20.06 -2.47 -4.10
N SER A 3 -19.91 -3.30 -5.15
CA SER A 3 -19.84 -4.77 -4.98
C SER A 3 -18.41 -5.28 -4.75
N LEU A 4 -17.42 -4.39 -4.83
CA LEU A 4 -16.00 -4.68 -4.70
C LEU A 4 -15.31 -3.52 -3.95
N TYR A 5 -14.57 -3.88 -2.89
CA TYR A 5 -13.68 -3.00 -2.16
C TYR A 5 -12.25 -3.44 -2.43
N VAL A 6 -11.44 -2.52 -2.97
CA VAL A 6 -10.05 -2.75 -3.32
C VAL A 6 -9.17 -1.91 -2.41
N PHE A 7 -8.30 -2.58 -1.67
CA PHE A 7 -7.43 -1.97 -0.70
C PHE A 7 -6.00 -1.89 -1.24
N ASP A 8 -5.38 -0.73 -1.08
CA ASP A 8 -3.93 -0.65 -1.04
C ASP A 8 -3.38 -1.48 0.14
N ALA A 9 -2.13 -1.96 0.02
CA ALA A 9 -1.52 -2.80 1.05
C ALA A 9 -0.68 -1.96 2.03
N TYR A 10 0.45 -1.44 1.56
CA TYR A 10 1.50 -0.86 2.40
C TYR A 10 1.17 0.57 2.85
N GLY A 11 0.88 0.69 4.15
CA GLY A 11 0.43 1.93 4.79
C GLY A 11 -1.09 2.02 4.94
N THR A 12 -1.85 1.09 4.34
CA THR A 12 -3.32 1.11 4.35
C THR A 12 -3.91 -0.04 5.15
N LEU A 13 -3.59 -1.29 4.77
CA LEU A 13 -3.92 -2.48 5.55
C LEU A 13 -2.78 -2.85 6.50
N PHE A 14 -1.55 -2.76 6.03
CA PHE A 14 -0.34 -3.16 6.76
C PHE A 14 0.43 -1.94 7.25
N ASP A 15 0.82 -1.95 8.52
CA ASP A 15 1.54 -0.86 9.16
C ASP A 15 3.06 -0.98 8.91
N THR A 16 3.50 -0.49 7.74
CA THR A 16 4.92 -0.43 7.39
C THR A 16 5.72 0.49 8.29
N SER A 17 5.08 1.54 8.82
CA SER A 17 5.74 2.55 9.64
C SER A 17 6.08 1.98 11.00
N ALA A 18 5.17 1.25 11.65
CA ALA A 18 5.44 0.57 12.91
C ALA A 18 6.53 -0.49 12.78
N ALA A 19 6.54 -1.28 11.69
CA ALA A 19 7.55 -2.33 11.52
C ALA A 19 8.98 -1.77 11.45
N VAL A 20 9.18 -0.72 10.66
CA VAL A 20 10.48 -0.03 10.57
C VAL A 20 10.77 0.74 11.86
N ALA A 21 9.79 1.42 12.44
CA ALA A 21 9.96 2.15 13.69
C ALA A 21 10.36 1.24 14.85
N ARG A 22 9.86 0.00 14.94
CA ARG A 22 10.25 -0.96 16.00
C ARG A 22 11.73 -1.33 15.92
N GLN A 23 12.26 -1.55 14.72
CA GLN A 23 13.68 -1.86 14.52
C GLN A 23 14.56 -0.61 14.61
N ALA A 24 14.02 0.55 14.26
CA ALA A 24 14.72 1.83 14.24
C ALA A 24 14.59 2.63 15.55
N ALA A 25 13.75 2.19 16.50
CA ALA A 25 13.42 2.90 17.74
C ALA A 25 14.67 3.19 18.57
N ASP A 26 15.61 2.23 18.60
CA ASP A 26 16.87 2.33 19.31
C ASP A 26 17.79 3.43 18.74
N PHE A 27 17.52 3.91 17.52
CA PHE A 27 18.32 4.92 16.81
C PHE A 27 17.70 6.33 16.82
N GLY A 28 16.58 6.52 17.52
CA GLY A 28 15.96 7.84 17.72
C GLY A 28 15.68 8.60 16.42
N GLU A 29 16.21 9.81 16.32
CA GLU A 29 15.99 10.69 15.15
C GLU A 29 16.60 10.15 13.85
N GLU A 30 17.78 9.52 13.91
CA GLU A 30 18.42 8.95 12.72
C GLU A 30 17.64 7.73 12.21
N GLY A 31 17.02 6.96 13.11
CA GLY A 31 16.11 5.88 12.74
C GLY A 31 14.91 6.37 11.93
N ARG A 32 14.27 7.46 12.38
CA ARG A 32 13.17 8.11 11.67
C ARG A 32 13.61 8.63 10.30
N ARG A 33 14.76 9.31 10.26
CA ARG A 33 15.34 9.84 9.03
C ARG A 33 15.66 8.74 8.01
N LEU A 34 16.17 7.60 8.45
CA LEU A 34 16.40 6.45 7.59
C LEU A 34 15.10 5.92 7.01
N ALA A 35 14.06 5.73 7.84
CA ALA A 35 12.75 5.26 7.40
C ALA A 35 12.13 6.19 6.34
N ASP A 36 12.20 7.51 6.56
CA ASP A 36 11.68 8.50 5.62
C ASP A 36 12.43 8.48 4.28
N ILE A 37 13.76 8.40 4.30
CA ILE A 37 14.57 8.32 3.07
C ILE A 37 14.25 7.01 2.33
N TRP A 38 14.21 5.90 3.05
CA TRP A 38 13.94 4.58 2.48
C TRP A 38 12.58 4.55 1.77
N ARG A 39 11.50 4.98 2.45
CA ARG A 39 10.16 4.99 1.86
C ARG A 39 10.07 5.91 0.64
N ARG A 40 10.65 7.11 0.72
CA ARG A 40 10.65 8.04 -0.43
C ARG A 40 11.39 7.48 -1.63
N LYS A 41 12.56 6.87 -1.43
CA LYS A 41 13.34 6.29 -2.52
C LYS A 41 12.68 5.06 -3.13
N GLN A 42 12.08 4.20 -2.30
CA GLN A 42 11.31 3.06 -2.79
C GLN A 42 10.19 3.51 -3.74
N LEU A 43 9.42 4.54 -3.36
CA LEU A 43 8.36 5.10 -4.20
C LEU A 43 8.92 5.81 -5.45
N GLU A 44 9.94 6.65 -5.30
CA GLU A 44 10.62 7.35 -6.40
C GLU A 44 11.10 6.36 -7.47
N TYR A 45 11.76 5.27 -7.06
CA TYR A 45 12.24 4.23 -7.98
C TYR A 45 11.08 3.55 -8.71
N SER A 46 9.97 3.28 -8.02
CA SER A 46 8.80 2.67 -8.65
C SER A 46 8.19 3.58 -9.72
N TRP A 47 8.10 4.89 -9.47
CA TRP A 47 7.56 5.85 -10.43
C TRP A 47 8.50 6.04 -11.63
N VAL A 48 9.79 6.25 -11.38
CA VAL A 48 10.78 6.48 -12.46
C VAL A 48 10.90 5.26 -13.36
N ARG A 49 10.95 4.03 -12.80
CA ARG A 49 11.00 2.82 -13.62
C ARG A 49 9.73 2.58 -14.42
N SER A 50 8.56 2.91 -13.86
CA SER A 50 7.30 2.85 -14.61
C SER A 50 7.30 3.82 -15.79
N LEU A 51 7.81 5.04 -15.62
CA LEU A 51 7.95 6.02 -16.71
C LEU A 51 8.91 5.55 -17.80
N MET A 52 9.96 4.82 -17.42
CA MET A 52 10.90 4.19 -18.35
C MET A 52 10.34 2.94 -19.02
N LYS A 53 9.16 2.44 -18.60
CA LYS A 53 8.61 1.14 -18.98
C LYS A 53 9.57 -0.02 -18.71
N ASP A 54 10.35 0.10 -17.64
CA ASP A 54 11.33 -0.89 -17.21
C ASP A 54 10.67 -1.92 -16.28
N ARG A 55 10.75 -3.20 -16.68
CA ARG A 55 10.18 -4.36 -15.97
C ARG A 55 11.25 -5.26 -15.36
N SER A 56 12.52 -4.85 -15.39
CA SER A 56 13.65 -5.68 -14.97
C SER A 56 13.76 -5.88 -13.46
N ARG A 57 13.03 -5.08 -12.66
CA ARG A 57 13.11 -5.07 -11.20
C ARG A 57 11.72 -5.16 -10.57
N THR A 58 11.59 -6.04 -9.59
CA THR A 58 10.40 -6.19 -8.75
C THR A 58 10.35 -5.10 -7.69
N PHE A 59 9.21 -4.95 -7.00
CA PHE A 59 9.13 -4.00 -5.88
C PHE A 59 10.06 -4.37 -4.72
N TRP A 60 10.36 -5.66 -4.55
CA TRP A 60 11.32 -6.11 -3.54
C TRP A 60 12.74 -5.64 -3.87
N ASP A 61 13.17 -5.76 -5.14
CA ASP A 61 14.45 -5.19 -5.58
C ASP A 61 14.54 -3.69 -5.26
N LEU A 62 13.47 -2.94 -5.53
CA LEU A 62 13.45 -1.49 -5.23
C LEU A 62 13.46 -1.19 -3.74
N THR A 63 12.91 -2.10 -2.94
CA THR A 63 12.93 -2.02 -1.47
C THR A 63 14.36 -2.19 -0.97
N GLU A 64 15.09 -3.16 -1.49
CA GLU A 64 16.51 -3.38 -1.17
C GLU A 64 17.39 -2.22 -1.63
N ASP A 65 17.28 -1.80 -2.90
CA ASP A 65 18.04 -0.69 -3.46
C ASP A 65 17.83 0.61 -2.65
N ALA A 66 16.58 0.88 -2.24
CA ALA A 66 16.24 2.07 -1.47
C ALA A 66 16.77 2.01 -0.03
N LEU A 67 16.83 0.83 0.59
CA LEU A 67 17.43 0.65 1.91
C LEU A 67 18.93 0.87 1.86
N ASP A 68 19.60 0.29 0.86
CA ASP A 68 21.05 0.45 0.68
C ASP A 68 21.42 1.93 0.47
N PHE A 69 20.60 2.66 -0.28
CA PHE A 69 20.73 4.12 -0.41
C PHE A 69 20.50 4.85 0.92
N ALA A 70 19.48 4.47 1.68
CA ALA A 70 19.15 5.12 2.96
C ALA A 70 20.26 4.91 4.00
N LEU A 71 20.78 3.68 4.15
CA LEU A 71 21.93 3.36 5.00
C LEU A 71 23.18 4.14 4.59
N ALA A 72 23.42 4.33 3.28
CA ALA A 72 24.51 5.16 2.81
C ALA A 72 24.33 6.65 3.13
N LYS A 73 23.09 7.14 3.25
CA LYS A 73 22.78 8.53 3.64
C LYS A 73 22.75 8.77 5.14
N VAL A 74 22.58 7.70 5.93
CA VAL A 74 22.49 7.74 7.39
C VAL A 74 23.59 6.84 7.98
N PRO A 75 24.88 7.22 7.87
CA PRO A 75 26.00 6.38 8.29
C PRO A 75 26.07 6.14 9.81
N ALA A 76 25.25 6.84 10.60
CA ALA A 76 25.08 6.59 12.02
C ALA A 76 24.40 5.24 12.32
N ILE A 77 23.66 4.68 11.36
CA ILE A 77 23.06 3.35 11.46
C ILE A 77 23.97 2.37 10.70
N ASP A 78 24.44 1.35 11.42
CA ASP A 78 25.33 0.34 10.84
C ASP A 78 24.63 -0.43 9.71
N ARG A 79 25.35 -0.65 8.61
CA ARG A 79 24.91 -1.48 7.49
C ARG A 79 24.63 -2.92 7.90
N SER A 80 25.18 -3.40 9.00
CA SER A 80 24.84 -4.70 9.59
C SER A 80 23.35 -4.83 9.92
N MET A 81 22.62 -3.72 10.11
CA MET A 81 21.18 -3.70 10.36
C MET A 81 20.33 -4.02 9.12
N ARG A 82 20.93 -4.03 7.92
CA ARG A 82 20.21 -4.20 6.65
C ARG A 82 19.24 -5.38 6.67
N GLU A 83 19.73 -6.57 7.05
CA GLU A 83 18.91 -7.78 7.04
C GLU A 83 17.76 -7.73 8.05
N GLY A 84 18.00 -7.16 9.25
CA GLY A 84 16.95 -6.99 10.26
C GLY A 84 15.85 -6.03 9.81
N LEU A 85 16.22 -4.94 9.12
CA LEU A 85 15.29 -3.98 8.56
C LEU A 85 14.47 -4.58 7.40
N LEU A 86 15.11 -5.36 6.53
CA LEU A 86 14.40 -6.07 5.45
C LEU A 86 13.43 -7.13 6.00
N GLU A 87 13.83 -7.88 7.02
CA GLU A 87 12.95 -8.88 7.62
C GLU A 87 11.73 -8.23 8.30
N ALA A 88 11.91 -7.08 8.96
CA ALA A 88 10.78 -6.32 9.50
C ALA A 88 9.81 -5.84 8.40
N TYR A 89 10.30 -5.60 7.19
CA TYR A 89 9.43 -5.27 6.05
C TYR A 89 8.64 -6.48 5.53
N ARG A 90 9.07 -7.72 5.81
CA ARG A 90 8.39 -8.95 5.37
C ARG A 90 7.23 -9.34 6.26
N ASP A 91 7.38 -9.16 7.57
CA ASP A 91 6.40 -9.59 8.57
C ASP A 91 5.64 -8.39 9.12
N LEU A 92 4.76 -7.85 8.28
CA LEU A 92 3.94 -6.69 8.64
C LEU A 92 2.68 -7.10 9.39
N ASP A 93 2.41 -6.40 10.48
CA ASP A 93 1.13 -6.43 11.16
C ASP A 93 0.11 -5.56 10.40
N THR A 94 -1.17 -5.86 10.57
CA THR A 94 -2.24 -4.95 10.16
C THR A 94 -2.50 -3.88 11.20
N PHE A 95 -3.10 -2.77 10.79
CA PHE A 95 -3.75 -1.88 11.75
C PHE A 95 -4.86 -2.62 12.53
N GLU A 96 -5.11 -2.22 13.78
CA GLU A 96 -5.96 -2.94 14.73
C GLU A 96 -7.40 -3.12 14.23
N GLU A 97 -7.94 -2.12 13.52
CA GLU A 97 -9.31 -2.13 13.00
C GLU A 97 -9.48 -3.01 11.76
N VAL A 98 -8.40 -3.34 11.04
CA VAL A 98 -8.48 -3.98 9.72
C VAL A 98 -9.27 -5.29 9.75
N PRO A 99 -8.99 -6.27 10.63
CA PRO A 99 -9.69 -7.55 10.58
C PRO A 99 -11.20 -7.41 10.86
N SER A 100 -11.61 -6.51 11.75
CA SER A 100 -13.03 -6.32 12.10
C SER A 100 -13.80 -5.61 10.99
N VAL A 101 -13.18 -4.62 10.33
CA VAL A 101 -13.77 -3.91 9.20
C VAL A 101 -13.94 -4.84 8.00
N LEU A 102 -12.91 -5.61 7.66
CA LEU A 102 -12.99 -6.55 6.53
C LEU A 102 -14.07 -7.62 6.76
N ARG A 103 -14.19 -8.17 7.97
CA ARG A 103 -15.29 -9.08 8.33
C ARG A 103 -16.66 -8.42 8.15
N THR A 104 -16.83 -7.21 8.65
CA THR A 104 -18.08 -6.46 8.52
C THR A 104 -18.48 -6.26 7.06
N LEU A 105 -17.52 -5.93 6.19
CA LEU A 105 -17.79 -5.81 4.75
C LEU A 105 -18.16 -7.15 4.11
N LYS A 106 -17.50 -8.26 4.48
CA LYS A 106 -17.87 -9.61 4.02
C LYS A 106 -19.29 -9.99 4.44
N ASP A 107 -19.66 -9.70 5.69
CA ASP A 107 -21.01 -9.96 6.22
C ASP A 107 -22.10 -9.16 5.47
N GLN A 108 -21.73 -8.01 4.91
CA GLN A 108 -22.59 -7.19 4.02
C GLN A 108 -22.61 -7.69 2.56
N GLY A 109 -21.92 -8.79 2.24
CA GLY A 109 -21.86 -9.38 0.91
C GLY A 109 -20.84 -8.75 -0.04
N ALA A 110 -19.90 -7.95 0.47
CA ALA A 110 -18.86 -7.35 -0.35
C ALA A 110 -17.81 -8.38 -0.80
N ARG A 111 -17.23 -8.14 -1.98
CA ARG A 111 -15.97 -8.77 -2.39
C ARG A 111 -14.81 -7.87 -1.99
N LEU A 112 -13.74 -8.45 -1.48
CA LEU A 112 -12.56 -7.75 -1.00
C LEU A 112 -11.34 -8.16 -1.81
N ALA A 113 -10.58 -7.18 -2.30
CA ALA A 113 -9.34 -7.45 -3.02
C ALA A 113 -8.22 -6.52 -2.55
N ILE A 114 -6.98 -6.95 -2.73
CA ILE A 114 -5.80 -6.11 -2.55
C ILE A 114 -5.25 -5.74 -3.92
N LEU A 115 -4.82 -4.49 -4.08
CA LEU A 115 -4.10 -4.02 -5.26
C LEU A 115 -2.88 -3.22 -4.81
N SER A 116 -1.68 -3.73 -5.08
CA SER A 116 -0.44 -3.21 -4.50
C SER A 116 0.73 -3.25 -5.46
N ASN A 117 1.71 -2.37 -5.23
CA ASN A 117 3.01 -2.43 -5.88
C ASN A 117 3.83 -3.66 -5.46
N GLY A 118 3.55 -4.25 -4.28
CA GLY A 118 4.29 -5.42 -3.78
C GLY A 118 4.24 -6.59 -4.74
N SER A 119 5.31 -7.40 -4.75
CA SER A 119 5.32 -8.66 -5.49
C SER A 119 4.29 -9.64 -4.94
N VAL A 120 3.87 -10.62 -5.75
CA VAL A 120 2.89 -11.63 -5.33
C VAL A 120 3.36 -12.32 -4.04
N ALA A 121 4.63 -12.72 -3.98
CA ALA A 121 5.20 -13.40 -2.80
C ALA A 121 5.19 -12.52 -1.54
N MET A 122 5.46 -11.21 -1.67
CA MET A 122 5.40 -10.28 -0.53
C MET A 122 3.97 -10.16 0.01
N LEU A 123 2.99 -10.00 -0.88
CA LEU A 123 1.60 -9.80 -0.50
C LEU A 123 1.02 -11.05 0.15
N GLU A 124 1.28 -12.23 -0.42
CA GLU A 124 0.84 -13.49 0.16
C GLU A 124 1.41 -13.72 1.56
N ARG A 125 2.68 -13.41 1.79
CA ARG A 125 3.30 -13.52 3.11
C ARG A 125 2.64 -12.58 4.11
N ALA A 126 2.44 -11.31 3.75
CA ALA A 126 1.80 -10.33 4.61
C ALA A 126 0.35 -10.74 4.98
N ILE A 127 -0.43 -11.20 4.00
CA ILE A 127 -1.81 -11.68 4.21
C ILE A 127 -1.83 -12.88 5.17
N ARG A 128 -0.93 -13.86 4.99
CA ARG A 128 -0.85 -15.03 5.88
C ARG A 128 -0.42 -14.64 7.29
N SER A 129 0.60 -13.79 7.43
CA SER A 129 1.08 -13.30 8.73
C SER A 129 -0.04 -12.60 9.51
N ALA A 130 -0.82 -11.77 8.81
CA ALA A 130 -1.94 -11.04 9.39
C ALA A 130 -3.26 -11.84 9.48
N LYS A 131 -3.29 -13.12 9.08
CA LYS A 131 -4.47 -13.99 9.10
C LYS A 131 -5.67 -13.41 8.32
N LEU A 132 -5.39 -12.77 7.19
CA LEU A 132 -6.40 -12.19 6.29
C LEU A 132 -6.77 -13.11 5.12
N ASP A 133 -6.18 -14.30 5.04
CA ASP A 133 -6.30 -15.26 3.94
C ASP A 133 -7.74 -15.70 3.66
N THR A 134 -8.59 -15.75 4.69
CA THR A 134 -10.02 -16.10 4.54
C THR A 134 -10.92 -14.92 4.20
N LEU A 135 -10.41 -13.68 4.28
CA LEU A 135 -11.18 -12.45 4.06
C LEU A 135 -10.93 -11.84 2.69
N ILE A 136 -9.72 -11.99 2.14
CA ILE A 136 -9.33 -11.42 0.86
C ILE A 136 -9.67 -12.40 -0.28
N ASP A 137 -10.56 -11.99 -1.18
CA ASP A 137 -10.99 -12.82 -2.31
C ASP A 137 -9.96 -12.85 -3.45
N ARG A 138 -9.16 -11.79 -3.61
CA ARG A 138 -8.14 -11.71 -4.65
C ARG A 138 -7.02 -10.71 -4.33
N VAL A 139 -5.83 -10.98 -4.85
CA VAL A 139 -4.67 -10.10 -4.80
C VAL A 139 -4.25 -9.74 -6.22
N PHE A 140 -3.96 -8.46 -6.45
CA PHE A 140 -3.43 -7.91 -7.69
C PHE A 140 -2.08 -7.24 -7.39
N SER A 141 -1.04 -7.68 -8.08
CA SER A 141 0.31 -7.13 -7.96
C SER A 141 0.66 -6.24 -9.15
N ALA A 142 1.55 -5.27 -8.94
CA ALA A 142 2.23 -4.57 -10.03
C ALA A 142 3.01 -5.51 -10.96
N GLU A 143 3.42 -6.68 -10.48
CA GLU A 143 4.02 -7.73 -11.32
C GLU A 143 3.05 -8.22 -12.40
N ASP A 144 1.77 -8.39 -12.05
CA ASP A 144 0.72 -8.80 -12.99
C ASP A 144 0.47 -7.72 -14.06
N ALA A 145 0.56 -6.45 -13.68
CA ALA A 145 0.41 -5.31 -14.59
C ALA A 145 1.68 -5.03 -15.42
N GLY A 146 2.85 -5.49 -14.96
CA GLY A 146 4.15 -5.12 -15.52
C GLY A 146 4.44 -3.62 -15.42
N THR A 147 3.88 -2.93 -14.41
CA THR A 147 4.12 -1.52 -14.10
C THR A 147 3.63 -1.21 -12.67
N PHE A 148 4.18 -0.17 -12.04
CA PHE A 148 3.74 0.26 -10.72
C PHE A 148 2.63 1.31 -10.79
N LYS A 149 1.90 1.48 -9.68
CA LYS A 149 1.04 2.64 -9.45
C LYS A 149 1.84 3.93 -9.67
N THR A 150 1.28 4.96 -10.30
CA THR A 150 -0.15 5.18 -10.63
C THR A 150 -0.51 4.90 -12.08
N ALA A 151 0.24 4.05 -12.78
CA ALA A 151 -0.06 3.68 -14.16
C ALA A 151 -1.47 3.04 -14.26
N PRO A 152 -2.33 3.43 -15.22
CA PRO A 152 -3.73 2.98 -15.28
C PRO A 152 -3.87 1.45 -15.39
N GLU A 153 -2.90 0.78 -15.99
CA GLU A 153 -2.87 -0.67 -16.21
C GLU A 153 -2.97 -1.46 -14.90
N ILE A 154 -2.44 -0.93 -13.79
CA ILE A 154 -2.55 -1.62 -12.51
C ILE A 154 -3.98 -1.59 -11.96
N TYR A 155 -4.69 -0.47 -12.11
CA TYR A 155 -6.08 -0.33 -11.67
C TYR A 155 -7.04 -1.15 -12.54
N GLU A 156 -6.71 -1.30 -13.83
CA GLU A 156 -7.46 -2.12 -14.79
C GLU A 156 -7.51 -3.61 -14.41
N LEU A 157 -6.52 -4.12 -13.67
CA LEU A 157 -6.52 -5.51 -13.19
C LEU A 157 -7.82 -5.85 -12.43
N ALA A 158 -8.27 -4.94 -11.56
CA ALA A 158 -9.46 -5.16 -10.73
C ALA A 158 -10.75 -5.12 -11.56
N THR A 159 -10.91 -4.13 -12.45
CA THR A 159 -12.11 -4.01 -13.29
C THR A 159 -12.23 -5.16 -14.28
N THR A 160 -11.12 -5.58 -14.87
CA THR A 160 -11.06 -6.70 -15.81
C THR A 160 -11.40 -8.01 -15.11
N ALA A 161 -10.79 -8.28 -13.97
CA ALA A 161 -11.01 -9.50 -13.19
C ALA A 161 -12.46 -9.68 -12.75
N TYR A 162 -13.12 -8.59 -12.33
CA TYR A 162 -14.49 -8.64 -11.81
C TYR A 162 -15.56 -8.22 -12.83
N ARG A 163 -15.15 -7.82 -14.05
CA ARG A 163 -16.02 -7.31 -15.13
C ARG A 163 -16.92 -6.17 -14.64
N LEU A 164 -16.32 -5.20 -13.94
CA LEU A 164 -17.00 -4.06 -13.36
C LEU A 164 -16.59 -2.76 -14.05
N TYR A 165 -17.50 -1.80 -14.10
CA TYR A 165 -17.13 -0.41 -14.39
C TYR A 165 -16.26 0.14 -13.25
N PRO A 166 -15.27 1.02 -13.54
CA PRO A 166 -14.43 1.62 -12.51
C PRO A 166 -15.22 2.25 -11.36
N SER A 167 -16.33 2.93 -11.66
CA SER A 167 -17.19 3.58 -10.66
C SER A 167 -17.87 2.63 -9.68
N ALA A 168 -17.93 1.33 -9.99
CA ALA A 168 -18.48 0.30 -9.10
C ALA A 168 -17.43 -0.27 -8.11
N VAL A 169 -16.18 0.19 -8.20
CA VAL A 169 -15.08 -0.18 -7.31
C VAL A 169 -14.88 0.90 -6.26
N SER A 170 -14.98 0.54 -4.99
CA SER A 170 -14.53 1.39 -3.89
C SER A 170 -13.04 1.14 -3.69
N PHE A 171 -12.20 2.17 -3.76
CA PHE A 171 -10.74 2.02 -3.59
C PHE A 171 -10.24 2.74 -2.34
N GLN A 172 -9.54 2.03 -1.46
CA GLN A 172 -9.07 2.55 -0.17
C GLN A 172 -7.55 2.63 -0.16
N SER A 173 -7.01 3.79 0.19
CA SER A 173 -5.57 3.96 0.34
C SER A 173 -5.25 5.08 1.32
N SER A 174 -4.19 4.92 2.12
CA SER A 174 -3.58 6.00 2.90
C SER A 174 -2.62 6.86 2.08
N ASN A 175 -2.19 6.35 0.93
CA ASN A 175 -1.30 7.06 0.02
C ASN A 175 -2.11 8.02 -0.85
N ARG A 176 -2.01 9.33 -0.59
CA ARG A 176 -2.83 10.35 -1.29
C ARG A 176 -2.58 10.41 -2.80
N TRP A 177 -1.35 10.10 -3.25
CA TRP A 177 -0.99 9.96 -4.65
C TRP A 177 -1.68 8.77 -5.33
N ASP A 178 -1.89 7.67 -4.61
CA ASP A 178 -2.58 6.48 -5.11
C ASP A 178 -4.09 6.73 -5.22
N ILE A 179 -4.66 7.46 -4.26
CA ILE A 179 -6.03 7.98 -4.33
C ILE A 179 -6.23 8.86 -5.57
N ALA A 180 -5.26 9.73 -5.90
CA ALA A 180 -5.33 10.56 -7.10
C ALA A 180 -5.29 9.71 -8.37
N GLY A 181 -4.38 8.72 -8.44
CA GLY A 181 -4.27 7.78 -9.57
C GLY A 181 -5.54 6.95 -9.77
N ALA A 182 -6.03 6.31 -8.72
CA ALA A 182 -7.25 5.51 -8.74
C ALA A 182 -8.50 6.35 -9.07
N GLY A 183 -8.59 7.57 -8.53
CA GLY A 183 -9.68 8.50 -8.84
C GLY A 183 -9.66 8.94 -10.30
N ARG A 184 -8.47 9.23 -10.84
CA ARG A 184 -8.29 9.56 -12.27
C ARG A 184 -8.65 8.39 -13.18
N PHE A 185 -8.38 7.16 -12.77
CA PHE A 185 -8.81 5.95 -13.48
C PHE A 185 -10.33 5.75 -13.45
N GLY A 186 -11.01 6.23 -12.40
CA GLY A 186 -12.47 6.25 -12.28
C GLY A 186 -13.03 5.47 -11.08
N PHE A 187 -12.19 5.05 -10.13
CA PHE A 187 -12.65 4.43 -8.89
C PHE A 187 -13.32 5.43 -7.96
N SER A 188 -14.26 4.92 -7.14
CA SER A 188 -14.80 5.66 -6.01
C SER A 188 -13.81 5.58 -4.84
N THR A 189 -12.96 6.59 -4.68
CA THR A 189 -11.83 6.52 -3.75
C THR A 189 -12.15 7.03 -2.35
N VAL A 190 -11.60 6.37 -1.33
CA VAL A 190 -11.68 6.76 0.08
C VAL A 190 -10.25 6.91 0.60
N TRP A 191 -9.86 8.13 0.97
CA TRP A 191 -8.55 8.39 1.54
C TRP A 191 -8.55 8.11 3.04
N ILE A 192 -7.66 7.24 3.49
CA ILE A 192 -7.51 6.89 4.91
C ILE A 192 -6.37 7.72 5.50
N ASN A 193 -6.71 8.87 6.09
CA ASN A 193 -5.76 9.86 6.60
C ASN A 193 -5.53 9.71 8.11
N ARG A 194 -4.78 8.67 8.49
CA ARG A 194 -4.43 8.38 9.89
C ARG A 194 -3.59 9.47 10.56
N GLY A 195 -2.70 10.10 9.79
CA GLY A 195 -1.76 11.12 10.28
C GLY A 195 -2.34 12.53 10.35
N GLY A 196 -3.55 12.77 9.83
CA GLY A 196 -4.09 14.13 9.69
C GLY A 196 -3.26 14.98 8.72
N GLU A 197 -2.67 14.34 7.71
CA GLU A 197 -1.81 14.98 6.72
C GLU A 197 -2.58 16.05 5.93
N PRO A 198 -1.90 17.13 5.50
CA PRO A 198 -2.48 18.11 4.58
C PRO A 198 -2.95 17.45 3.27
N ASP A 199 -4.07 17.91 2.74
CA ASP A 199 -4.59 17.38 1.47
C ASP A 199 -3.76 17.86 0.25
N GLU A 200 -3.39 16.90 -0.59
CA GLU A 200 -2.67 17.05 -1.86
C GLU A 200 -3.59 16.69 -3.05
N TYR A 201 -3.21 17.03 -4.30
CA TYR A 201 -4.01 16.70 -5.51
C TYR A 201 -5.48 17.14 -5.41
N ARG A 202 -5.72 18.38 -4.97
CA ARG A 202 -7.06 18.92 -4.69
C ARG A 202 -7.96 18.99 -5.94
N ASP A 203 -7.37 18.98 -7.12
CA ASP A 203 -8.02 18.84 -8.42
C ASP A 203 -8.54 17.42 -8.68
N LEU A 204 -8.07 16.43 -7.91
CA LEU A 204 -8.47 15.03 -7.92
C LEU A 204 -8.95 14.60 -6.51
N PRO A 205 -10.08 15.14 -6.03
CA PRO A 205 -10.56 14.88 -4.66
C PRO A 205 -11.05 13.42 -4.51
N PRO A 206 -10.84 12.79 -3.33
CA PRO A 206 -11.50 11.53 -3.02
C PRO A 206 -13.01 11.71 -2.81
N ARG A 207 -13.77 10.61 -2.87
CA ARG A 207 -15.19 10.62 -2.47
C ARG A 207 -15.34 10.90 -0.97
N ALA A 208 -14.43 10.39 -0.16
CA ALA A 208 -14.45 10.56 1.29
C ALA A 208 -13.03 10.53 1.87
N ILE A 209 -12.87 11.17 3.02
CA ILE A 209 -11.65 11.13 3.84
C ILE A 209 -12.07 10.57 5.19
N LEU A 210 -11.41 9.51 5.65
CA LEU A 210 -11.63 8.89 6.95
C LEU A 210 -10.33 8.87 7.75
N PRO A 211 -10.38 8.97 9.09
CA PRO A 211 -9.18 8.86 9.92
C PRO A 211 -8.64 7.42 9.96
N ASP A 212 -9.49 6.41 9.79
CA ASP A 212 -9.17 4.99 9.78
C ASP A 212 -10.16 4.22 8.87
N LEU A 213 -10.09 2.89 8.87
CA LEU A 213 -11.02 2.07 8.09
C LEU A 213 -12.38 1.85 8.78
N THR A 214 -12.55 2.22 10.04
CA THR A 214 -13.76 1.93 10.85
C THR A 214 -15.02 2.53 10.25
N GLY A 215 -14.91 3.72 9.64
CA GLY A 215 -16.05 4.40 8.99
C GLY A 215 -16.45 3.82 7.63
N LEU A 216 -15.63 2.94 7.03
CA LEU A 216 -15.81 2.48 5.66
C LEU A 216 -17.12 1.71 5.42
N PRO A 217 -17.58 0.79 6.30
CA PRO A 217 -18.84 0.07 6.08
C PRO A 217 -20.08 0.98 6.07
N ALA A 218 -20.00 2.17 6.67
CA ALA A 218 -21.10 3.14 6.71
C ALA A 218 -21.19 4.02 5.44
N LEU A 219 -20.17 4.00 4.56
CA LEU A 219 -20.14 4.80 3.32
C LEU A 219 -20.89 4.17 2.14
N GLY A 220 -21.51 2.99 2.33
CA GLY A 220 -22.15 2.16 1.30
C GLY A 220 -23.29 2.80 0.53
#